data_AF-A0A7G3ZAY0-F1
#
_entry.id   AF-A0A7G3ZAY0-F1
#
_cell.length_a   1.000
_cell.length_b   1.000
_cell.length_c   1.000
_cell.angle_alpha   90.00
_cell.angle_beta   90.00
_cell.angle_gamma   90.00
#
_symmetry.space_group_name_H-M   'P 1'
#
loop_
_entity.id
_entity.type
_entity.pdbx_description
1 polymer ?
#
loop_
_entity_poly.entity_id
_entity_poly.type
_entity_poly.pdbx_seq_one_letter_code
_entity_poly.pdbx_strand_id
1 'polypeptide(L)'
;MTKKKSLEEFVEECRKVHDDKYNYSITNYTRWDCKIEYTCPIHGVQSQRADNHRRGMGCKLCGRERIRKTFALTTEKFIETCKKKHNNRYSYPDTVYVNYESAVKIECARHGEFVQKAGCHLIGSGCQKCAVFNKSSGPALKPADYDEFVGLSITVHGDVYDYSQVKYKNHYVTVDIVCRDHGPFRCTPTVHLKGKGCATCQNFDAFVQKAKSIHGDKFQYDKSTYIRSKTKMRILCREHGEFWQIPADHARVTRKGGFYCPSCSLENKRLTIDEVKERSRNIHGLAYKFDKLVLGKSLEEEAIFYCIKCAKYFSQKPVNHLKGSGCSWCCESKHEKKIRNWLQTMDYQFESQKRFPDLRYEKSLRCDFYLEQFNLIIEFDGIQHFEPVEAWGGFEEFLRVQARDRAKDDYCTEKRINLLRMKDGQDVIQGVQDLIELIKANETGHVLHMIYGKLATF
;
A
#
# COMPACT_ATOMS: atom_id res chain seq x y z
N MET A 1 26.11 45.64 -23.16
CA MET A 1 27.22 45.61 -24.15
C MET A 1 28.45 45.04 -23.47
N THR A 2 28.83 43.79 -23.77
CA THR A 2 30.03 43.16 -23.18
C THR A 2 31.29 43.86 -23.69
N LYS A 3 32.09 44.44 -22.79
CA LYS A 3 33.40 45.03 -23.13
C LYS A 3 34.19 44.05 -24.01
N LYS A 4 34.68 44.54 -25.15
CA LYS A 4 35.66 43.85 -25.99
C LYS A 4 36.96 43.76 -25.21
N LYS A 5 37.56 42.56 -25.15
CA LYS A 5 38.87 42.32 -24.53
C LYS A 5 39.99 42.40 -25.55
N SER A 6 41.22 42.62 -25.09
CA SER A 6 42.40 42.51 -25.95
C SER A 6 42.70 41.04 -26.31
N LEU A 7 43.60 40.81 -27.27
CA LEU A 7 44.03 39.44 -27.63
C LEU A 7 44.76 38.78 -26.45
N GLU A 8 45.58 39.54 -25.73
CA GLU A 8 46.36 39.08 -24.58
C GLU A 8 45.44 38.66 -23.43
N GLU A 9 44.43 39.49 -23.10
CA GLU A 9 43.43 39.16 -22.10
C GLU A 9 42.60 37.92 -22.48
N PHE A 10 42.30 37.74 -23.76
CA PHE A 10 41.59 36.57 -24.27
C PHE A 10 42.41 35.28 -24.14
N VAL A 11 43.70 35.33 -24.50
CA VAL A 11 44.61 34.18 -24.41
C VAL A 11 44.81 33.78 -22.94
N GLU A 12 44.97 34.75 -22.04
CA GLU A 12 45.13 34.48 -20.60
C GLU A 12 43.90 33.79 -20.00
N GLU A 13 42.68 34.19 -20.38
CA GLU A 13 41.46 33.48 -19.97
C GLU A 13 41.39 32.07 -20.53
N CYS A 14 41.76 31.87 -21.80
CA CYS A 14 41.70 30.55 -22.40
C CYS A 14 42.78 29.62 -21.81
N ARG A 15 43.95 30.13 -21.42
CA ARG A 15 44.96 29.36 -20.68
C ARG A 15 44.46 28.91 -19.32
N LYS A 16 43.78 29.79 -18.56
CA LYS A 16 43.18 29.44 -17.27
C LYS A 16 42.08 28.39 -17.38
N VAL A 17 41.27 28.44 -18.43
CA VAL A 17 40.14 27.50 -18.62
C VAL A 17 40.61 26.12 -19.06
N HIS A 18 41.74 26.04 -19.78
CA HIS A 18 42.26 24.79 -20.35
C HIS A 18 43.56 24.33 -19.71
N ASP A 19 43.94 24.87 -18.55
CA ASP A 19 45.19 24.57 -17.84
C ASP A 19 46.42 24.59 -18.77
N ASP A 20 46.56 25.67 -19.54
CA ASP A 20 47.65 25.92 -20.51
C ASP A 20 47.86 24.83 -21.58
N LYS A 21 46.83 24.03 -21.85
CA LYS A 21 46.90 22.89 -22.79
C LYS A 21 47.08 23.26 -24.27
N TYR A 22 46.74 24.47 -24.69
CA TYR A 22 46.71 24.88 -26.11
C TYR A 22 47.70 26.00 -26.38
N ASN A 23 48.28 26.00 -27.58
CA ASN A 23 49.16 27.07 -28.04
C ASN A 23 48.37 28.08 -28.91
N TYR A 24 48.51 29.36 -28.58
CA TYR A 24 47.76 30.47 -29.21
C TYR A 24 48.64 31.38 -30.11
N SER A 25 49.85 30.94 -30.49
CA SER A 25 50.78 31.74 -31.30
C SER A 25 50.22 32.16 -32.67
N ILE A 26 49.22 31.44 -33.18
CA ILE A 26 48.55 31.71 -34.46
C ILE A 26 47.18 32.36 -34.29
N THR A 27 46.77 32.67 -33.06
CA THR A 27 45.41 33.10 -32.76
C THR A 27 45.18 34.56 -33.12
N ASN A 28 44.19 34.82 -33.98
CA ASN A 28 43.68 36.16 -34.27
C ASN A 28 42.29 36.36 -33.66
N TYR A 29 42.17 37.28 -32.69
CA TYR A 29 40.94 37.55 -31.96
C TYR A 29 40.45 38.99 -32.19
N THR A 30 39.20 39.12 -32.64
CA THR A 30 38.58 40.42 -32.90
C THR A 30 37.30 40.68 -32.10
N ARG A 31 36.49 39.64 -31.83
CA ARG A 31 35.21 39.68 -31.11
C ARG A 31 34.80 38.29 -30.62
N TRP A 32 33.89 38.21 -29.66
CA TRP A 32 33.51 36.95 -29.01
C TRP A 32 32.92 35.87 -29.94
N ASP A 33 32.23 36.29 -30.99
CA ASP A 33 31.63 35.45 -32.02
C ASP A 33 32.59 35.14 -33.18
N CYS A 34 33.83 35.66 -33.17
CA CYS A 34 34.79 35.37 -34.22
C CYS A 34 35.31 33.93 -34.13
N LYS A 35 35.70 33.39 -35.29
CA LYS A 35 36.40 32.12 -35.39
C LYS A 35 37.88 32.37 -35.07
N ILE A 36 38.41 31.63 -34.13
CA ILE A 36 39.82 31.62 -33.73
C ILE A 36 40.50 30.33 -34.19
N GLU A 37 41.80 30.41 -34.43
CA GLU A 37 42.68 29.28 -34.69
C GLU A 37 43.67 29.13 -33.54
N TYR A 38 43.90 27.90 -33.11
CA TYR A 38 44.80 27.57 -32.00
C TYR A 38 45.39 26.18 -32.23
N THR A 39 46.55 25.89 -31.66
CA THR A 39 47.25 24.63 -31.86
C THR A 39 47.01 23.69 -30.68
N CYS A 40 46.44 22.52 -30.97
CA CYS A 40 46.35 21.40 -30.05
C CYS A 40 47.64 20.56 -30.10
N PRO A 41 48.23 20.18 -28.95
CA PRO A 41 49.47 19.40 -28.93
C PRO A 41 49.34 18.02 -29.57
N ILE A 42 48.12 17.48 -29.68
CA ILE A 42 47.85 16.15 -30.24
C ILE A 42 47.36 16.24 -31.69
N HIS A 43 46.46 17.18 -31.98
CA HIS A 43 45.72 17.24 -33.27
C HIS A 43 46.09 18.43 -34.15
N GLY A 44 47.18 19.15 -33.83
CA GLY A 44 47.65 20.29 -34.61
C GLY A 44 46.70 21.48 -34.60
N VAL A 45 46.69 22.27 -35.67
CA VAL A 45 45.89 23.49 -35.81
C VAL A 45 44.39 23.15 -35.81
N GLN A 46 43.65 23.78 -34.92
CA GLN A 46 42.20 23.62 -34.73
C GLN A 46 41.51 24.98 -34.82
N SER A 47 40.22 24.97 -35.17
CA SER A 47 39.44 26.20 -35.26
C SER A 47 38.07 26.10 -34.60
N GLN A 48 37.67 27.16 -33.90
CA GLN A 48 36.36 27.27 -33.25
C GLN A 48 35.99 28.71 -32.91
N ARG A 49 34.78 28.93 -32.41
CA ARG A 49 34.34 30.26 -31.98
C ARG A 49 34.99 30.65 -30.64
N ALA A 50 35.43 31.90 -30.51
CA ALA A 50 36.19 32.38 -29.35
C ALA A 50 35.43 32.21 -28.03
N ASP A 51 34.14 32.54 -28.02
CA ASP A 51 33.26 32.35 -26.86
C ASP A 51 33.14 30.89 -26.42
N ASN A 52 33.00 29.94 -27.35
CA ASN A 52 32.89 28.52 -27.08
C ASN A 52 34.18 28.00 -26.48
N HIS A 53 35.33 28.45 -27.01
CA HIS A 53 36.62 28.06 -26.46
C HIS A 53 36.79 28.50 -25.01
N ARG A 54 36.54 29.79 -24.74
CA ARG A 54 36.61 30.36 -23.39
C ARG A 54 35.62 29.70 -22.43
N ARG A 55 34.49 29.19 -22.90
CA ARG A 55 33.53 28.43 -22.07
C ARG A 55 33.97 26.99 -21.76
N GLY A 56 35.19 26.59 -22.10
CA GLY A 56 35.73 25.27 -21.82
C GLY A 56 35.56 24.26 -22.96
N MET A 57 35.12 24.68 -24.15
CA MET A 57 35.12 23.80 -25.32
C MET A 57 36.56 23.68 -25.85
N GLY A 58 37.18 22.52 -25.60
CA GLY A 58 38.51 22.18 -26.11
C GLY A 58 38.50 21.64 -27.55
N CYS A 59 39.61 21.02 -27.95
CA CYS A 59 39.75 20.35 -29.24
C CYS A 59 38.64 19.30 -29.45
N LYS A 60 37.92 19.41 -30.58
CA LYS A 60 36.82 18.50 -30.94
C LYS A 60 37.29 17.05 -31.11
N LEU A 61 38.52 16.86 -31.58
CA LEU A 61 39.11 15.53 -31.78
C LEU A 61 39.49 14.88 -30.44
N CYS A 62 40.15 15.61 -29.53
CA CYS A 62 40.35 15.18 -28.14
C CYS A 62 39.02 14.83 -27.44
N GLY A 63 37.98 15.65 -27.65
CA GLY A 63 36.65 15.41 -27.10
C GLY A 63 36.02 14.10 -27.60
N ARG A 64 36.13 13.83 -28.92
CA ARG A 64 35.65 12.57 -29.54
C ARG A 64 36.42 11.36 -29.04
N GLU A 65 37.74 11.45 -28.90
CA GLU A 65 38.57 10.36 -28.38
C GLU A 65 38.24 10.00 -26.94
N ARG A 66 38.03 11.02 -26.09
CA ARG A 66 37.60 10.82 -24.70
C ARG A 66 36.26 10.09 -24.65
N ILE A 67 35.26 10.57 -25.40
CA ILE A 67 33.95 9.92 -25.50
C ILE A 67 34.10 8.47 -26.01
N ARG A 68 34.90 8.23 -27.05
CA ARG A 68 35.12 6.88 -27.60
C ARG A 68 35.73 5.91 -26.58
N LYS A 69 36.64 6.37 -25.72
CA LYS A 69 37.20 5.56 -24.62
C LYS A 69 36.18 5.34 -23.49
N THR A 70 35.40 6.35 -23.13
CA THR A 70 34.40 6.24 -22.04
C THR A 70 33.20 5.34 -22.41
N PHE A 71 32.84 5.27 -23.70
CA PHE A 71 31.71 4.49 -24.21
C PHE A 71 32.12 3.19 -24.93
N ALA A 72 33.35 2.72 -24.75
CA ALA A 72 33.76 1.40 -25.24
C ALA A 72 32.99 0.31 -24.47
N LEU A 73 31.79 -0.02 -24.95
CA LEU A 73 31.01 -1.16 -24.45
C LEU A 73 31.77 -2.45 -24.77
N THR A 74 31.88 -3.33 -23.78
CA THR A 74 32.26 -4.72 -24.03
C THR A 74 31.09 -5.48 -24.65
N THR A 75 31.36 -6.65 -25.23
CA THR A 75 30.34 -7.53 -25.82
C THR A 75 29.27 -7.93 -24.82
N GLU A 76 29.64 -8.19 -23.57
CA GLU A 76 28.72 -8.61 -22.50
C GLU A 76 27.72 -7.48 -22.19
N LYS A 77 28.24 -6.25 -22.07
CA LYS A 77 27.42 -5.07 -21.78
C LYS A 77 26.50 -4.72 -22.95
N PHE A 78 26.96 -4.97 -24.19
CA PHE A 78 26.11 -4.86 -25.38
C PHE A 78 24.94 -5.83 -25.32
N ILE A 79 25.20 -7.11 -25.04
CA ILE A 79 24.19 -8.16 -24.95
C ILE A 79 23.17 -7.85 -23.86
N GLU A 80 23.61 -7.45 -22.66
CA GLU A 80 22.72 -7.08 -21.55
C GLU A 80 21.77 -5.93 -21.95
N THR A 81 22.31 -4.89 -22.57
CA THR A 81 21.54 -3.73 -23.01
C THR A 81 20.51 -4.12 -24.07
N CYS A 82 20.90 -4.96 -25.04
CA CYS A 82 20.01 -5.43 -26.10
C CYS A 82 18.92 -6.36 -25.55
N LYS A 83 19.23 -7.27 -24.62
CA LYS A 83 18.25 -8.13 -23.93
C LYS A 83 17.18 -7.29 -23.23
N LYS A 84 17.59 -6.26 -22.48
CA LYS A 84 16.67 -5.34 -21.80
C LYS A 84 15.80 -4.56 -22.79
N LYS A 85 16.40 -4.07 -23.88
CA LYS A 85 15.68 -3.26 -24.88
C LYS A 85 14.66 -4.05 -25.68
N HIS A 86 14.97 -5.30 -26.01
CA HIS A 86 14.11 -6.18 -26.81
C HIS A 86 13.28 -7.15 -25.96
N ASN A 87 13.24 -6.95 -24.64
CA ASN A 87 12.51 -7.79 -23.68
C ASN A 87 12.77 -9.29 -23.88
N ASN A 88 14.06 -9.67 -24.00
CA ASN A 88 14.54 -11.05 -24.22
C ASN A 88 14.04 -11.76 -25.49
N ARG A 89 13.67 -11.01 -26.54
CA ARG A 89 13.20 -11.60 -27.81
C ARG A 89 14.29 -12.25 -28.69
N TYR A 90 15.57 -11.99 -28.41
CA TYR A 90 16.71 -12.43 -29.22
C TYR A 90 17.78 -13.10 -28.36
N SER A 91 18.49 -14.06 -28.96
CA SER A 91 19.68 -14.73 -28.42
C SER A 91 20.95 -14.26 -29.14
N TYR A 92 22.09 -14.42 -28.47
CA TYR A 92 23.39 -13.88 -28.88
C TYR A 92 24.52 -14.91 -28.67
N PRO A 93 24.39 -16.15 -29.17
CA PRO A 93 25.40 -17.20 -28.92
C PRO A 93 26.77 -16.85 -29.52
N ASP A 94 26.78 -16.33 -30.76
CA ASP A 94 28.01 -16.04 -31.53
C ASP A 94 28.22 -14.53 -31.75
N THR A 95 27.69 -13.69 -30.86
CA THR A 95 27.75 -12.24 -31.01
C THR A 95 29.10 -11.71 -30.51
N VAL A 96 29.85 -11.06 -31.40
CA VAL A 96 31.07 -10.32 -31.05
C VAL A 96 30.86 -8.84 -31.34
N TYR A 97 30.86 -8.01 -30.30
CA TYR A 97 30.71 -6.55 -30.46
C TYR A 97 32.07 -5.89 -30.58
N VAL A 98 32.31 -5.22 -31.70
CA VAL A 98 33.55 -4.46 -31.93
C VAL A 98 33.29 -2.97 -31.75
N ASN A 99 32.26 -2.44 -32.39
CA ASN A 99 31.84 -1.04 -32.27
C ASN A 99 30.40 -0.83 -32.75
N TYR A 100 29.90 0.39 -32.62
CA TYR A 100 28.53 0.77 -32.98
C TYR A 100 28.18 0.53 -34.46
N GLU A 101 29.16 0.61 -35.36
CA GLU A 101 28.96 0.43 -36.80
C GLU A 101 29.17 -1.01 -37.27
N SER A 102 29.83 -1.83 -36.44
CA SER A 102 30.12 -3.23 -36.75
C SER A 102 28.85 -4.05 -36.88
N ALA A 103 28.89 -5.00 -37.81
CA ALA A 103 27.83 -5.97 -37.98
C ALA A 103 27.95 -7.06 -36.91
N VAL A 104 26.84 -7.37 -36.25
CA VAL A 104 26.72 -8.41 -35.23
C VAL A 104 25.78 -9.51 -35.70
N LYS A 105 26.12 -10.76 -35.39
CA LYS A 105 25.21 -11.90 -35.54
C LYS A 105 24.24 -11.92 -34.38
N ILE A 106 22.96 -12.06 -34.67
CA ILE A 106 21.86 -12.08 -33.70
C ILE A 106 20.94 -13.23 -34.08
N GLU A 107 20.46 -13.98 -33.11
CA GLU A 107 19.54 -15.07 -33.34
C GLU A 107 18.12 -14.68 -32.89
N CYS A 108 17.15 -14.89 -33.78
CA CYS A 108 15.74 -14.74 -33.48
C CYS A 108 15.12 -16.10 -33.26
N ALA A 109 14.52 -16.33 -32.09
CA ALA A 109 13.84 -17.59 -31.75
C ALA A 109 12.80 -18.07 -32.80
N ARG A 110 12.28 -17.16 -33.63
CA ARG A 110 11.27 -17.45 -34.67
C ARG A 110 11.82 -17.56 -36.09
N HIS A 111 12.98 -16.97 -36.39
CA HIS A 111 13.46 -16.81 -37.77
C HIS A 111 14.93 -17.21 -37.96
N GLY A 112 15.56 -17.73 -36.91
CA GLY A 112 16.97 -18.12 -36.91
C GLY A 112 17.92 -16.93 -36.88
N GLU A 113 19.15 -17.19 -37.29
CA GLU A 113 20.25 -16.23 -37.29
C GLU A 113 20.10 -15.15 -38.37
N PHE A 114 20.45 -13.91 -38.02
CA PHE A 114 20.53 -12.79 -38.93
C PHE A 114 21.64 -11.82 -38.53
N VAL A 115 22.09 -11.00 -39.47
CA VAL A 115 23.16 -10.02 -39.24
C VAL A 115 22.58 -8.62 -39.26
N GLN A 116 22.98 -7.77 -38.31
CA GLN A 116 22.57 -6.37 -38.25
C GLN A 116 23.69 -5.49 -37.68
N LYS A 117 23.72 -4.20 -38.04
CA LYS A 117 24.62 -3.23 -37.39
C LYS A 117 24.29 -3.11 -35.91
N ALA A 118 25.30 -3.19 -35.05
CA ALA A 118 25.16 -3.16 -33.59
C ALA A 118 24.38 -1.94 -33.10
N GLY A 119 24.68 -0.76 -33.66
CA GLY A 119 23.99 0.48 -33.34
C GLY A 119 22.50 0.49 -33.70
N CYS A 120 22.14 -0.05 -34.86
CA CYS A 120 20.73 -0.19 -35.25
C CYS A 120 19.97 -1.08 -34.27
N HIS A 121 20.60 -2.16 -33.82
CA HIS A 121 20.01 -3.07 -32.86
C HIS A 121 19.84 -2.43 -31.48
N LEU A 122 20.85 -1.68 -31.02
CA LEU A 122 20.80 -0.86 -29.80
C LEU A 122 19.74 0.24 -29.86
N ILE A 123 19.38 0.77 -31.04
CA ILE A 123 18.28 1.73 -31.20
C ILE A 123 16.92 1.03 -31.10
N GLY A 124 16.85 -0.29 -31.28
CA GLY A 124 15.61 -1.07 -31.19
C GLY A 124 15.18 -1.69 -32.52
N SER A 125 16.03 -1.64 -33.56
CA SER A 125 15.80 -2.42 -34.77
C SER A 125 16.02 -3.91 -34.48
N GLY A 126 15.25 -4.77 -35.12
CA GLY A 126 15.28 -6.22 -34.87
C GLY A 126 15.32 -7.03 -36.15
N CYS A 127 14.92 -8.30 -36.06
CA CYS A 127 14.82 -9.19 -37.21
C CYS A 127 13.88 -8.59 -38.26
N GLN A 128 14.34 -8.50 -39.51
CA GLN A 128 13.55 -7.92 -40.61
C GLN A 128 12.28 -8.74 -40.87
N LYS A 129 12.36 -10.08 -40.81
CA LYS A 129 11.19 -10.96 -40.92
C LYS A 129 10.17 -10.64 -39.81
N CYS A 130 10.60 -10.52 -38.55
CA CYS A 130 9.74 -10.02 -37.46
C CYS A 130 9.18 -8.61 -37.74
N ALA A 131 9.96 -7.70 -38.31
CA ALA A 131 9.55 -6.33 -38.57
C ALA A 131 8.48 -6.24 -39.67
N VAL A 132 8.47 -7.16 -40.65
CA VAL A 132 7.41 -7.26 -41.67
C VAL A 132 6.05 -7.51 -41.03
N PHE A 133 5.98 -8.37 -40.00
CA PHE A 133 4.73 -8.67 -39.29
C PHE A 133 4.27 -7.55 -38.32
N ASN A 134 5.17 -6.64 -37.90
CA ASN A 134 4.92 -5.69 -36.80
C ASN A 134 4.77 -4.22 -37.24
N LYS A 135 4.86 -3.89 -38.54
CA LYS A 135 4.59 -2.51 -39.00
C LYS A 135 3.10 -2.30 -39.26
N SER A 136 2.49 -1.35 -38.54
CA SER A 136 1.14 -0.83 -38.81
C SER A 136 0.97 -0.27 -40.24
N SER A 137 2.08 0.02 -40.92
CA SER A 137 2.18 0.64 -42.24
C SER A 137 3.07 -0.14 -43.23
N GLY A 138 3.38 -1.42 -42.96
CA GLY A 138 4.10 -2.29 -43.90
C GLY A 138 3.19 -2.84 -45.01
N PRO A 139 3.73 -3.26 -46.17
CA PRO A 139 2.94 -3.93 -47.19
C PRO A 139 2.26 -5.16 -46.57
N ALA A 140 0.95 -5.29 -46.78
CA ALA A 140 0.21 -6.45 -46.30
C ALA A 140 0.85 -7.72 -46.88
N LEU A 141 1.09 -8.72 -46.04
CA LEU A 141 1.46 -10.05 -46.50
C LEU A 141 0.31 -10.59 -47.35
N LYS A 142 0.61 -10.93 -48.61
CA LYS A 142 -0.35 -11.42 -49.61
C LYS A 142 0.03 -12.85 -49.95
N PRO A 143 -0.37 -13.85 -49.15
CA PRO A 143 -0.12 -15.24 -49.48
C PRO A 143 -0.73 -15.58 -50.85
N ALA A 144 0.03 -16.22 -51.71
CA ALA A 144 -0.39 -16.62 -53.05
C ALA A 144 -1.35 -17.82 -53.00
N ASP A 145 -1.10 -18.76 -52.08
CA ASP A 145 -1.84 -20.02 -51.96
C ASP A 145 -2.12 -20.43 -50.51
N TYR A 146 -2.77 -21.60 -50.36
CA TYR A 146 -3.15 -22.18 -49.06
C TYR A 146 -1.93 -22.55 -48.22
N ASP A 147 -0.93 -23.20 -48.81
CA ASP A 147 0.25 -23.70 -48.09
C ASP A 147 1.10 -22.54 -47.56
N GLU A 148 1.27 -21.49 -48.36
CA GLU A 148 1.94 -20.26 -47.93
C GLU A 148 1.15 -19.56 -46.82
N PHE A 149 -0.19 -19.51 -46.92
CA PHE A 149 -1.03 -18.97 -45.86
C PHE A 149 -0.87 -19.74 -44.55
N VAL A 150 -0.91 -21.08 -44.58
CA VAL A 150 -0.75 -21.92 -43.37
C VAL A 150 0.65 -21.77 -42.79
N GLY A 151 1.69 -21.82 -43.62
CA GLY A 151 3.09 -21.66 -43.18
C GLY A 151 3.34 -20.29 -42.51
N LEU A 152 2.84 -19.20 -43.10
CA LEU A 152 2.92 -17.88 -42.49
C LEU A 152 2.06 -17.78 -41.22
N SER A 153 0.90 -18.43 -41.18
CA SER A 153 0.00 -18.37 -40.03
C SER A 153 0.56 -19.15 -38.83
N ILE A 154 1.17 -20.31 -39.05
CA ILE A 154 1.93 -21.06 -38.03
C ILE A 154 3.13 -20.23 -37.58
N THR A 155 3.80 -19.54 -38.49
CA THR A 155 4.90 -18.63 -38.12
C THR A 155 4.41 -17.50 -37.20
N VAL A 156 3.22 -16.94 -37.45
CA VAL A 156 2.64 -15.83 -36.66
C VAL A 156 2.12 -16.27 -35.30
N HIS A 157 1.36 -17.37 -35.27
CA HIS A 157 0.55 -17.78 -34.12
C HIS A 157 1.00 -19.09 -33.45
N GLY A 158 1.99 -19.80 -34.01
CA GLY A 158 2.38 -21.14 -33.55
C GLY A 158 1.27 -22.17 -33.79
N ASP A 159 1.16 -23.14 -32.88
CA ASP A 159 0.20 -24.25 -32.95
C ASP A 159 -1.20 -23.93 -32.35
N VAL A 160 -1.54 -22.63 -32.21
CA VAL A 160 -2.76 -22.19 -31.52
C VAL A 160 -4.05 -22.45 -32.34
N TYR A 161 -3.92 -22.55 -33.67
CA TYR A 161 -5.05 -22.63 -34.59
C TYR A 161 -4.94 -23.84 -35.51
N ASP A 162 -6.10 -24.41 -35.82
CA ASP A 162 -6.28 -25.45 -36.82
C ASP A 162 -6.83 -24.84 -38.12
N TYR A 163 -6.13 -25.13 -39.22
CA TYR A 163 -6.41 -24.63 -40.58
C TYR A 163 -6.92 -25.74 -41.52
N SER A 164 -7.13 -26.96 -41.01
CA SER A 164 -7.51 -28.14 -41.80
C SER A 164 -8.80 -27.95 -42.61
N GLN A 165 -9.72 -27.10 -42.14
CA GLN A 165 -11.00 -26.82 -42.79
C GLN A 165 -11.03 -25.50 -43.57
N VAL A 166 -9.89 -24.80 -43.68
CA VAL A 166 -9.83 -23.48 -44.34
C VAL A 166 -9.97 -23.64 -45.85
N LYS A 167 -11.02 -23.04 -46.42
CA LYS A 167 -11.22 -22.92 -47.87
C LYS A 167 -10.57 -21.63 -48.38
N TYR A 168 -9.27 -21.67 -48.66
CA TYR A 168 -8.54 -20.51 -49.16
C TYR A 168 -8.88 -20.19 -50.61
N LYS A 169 -9.22 -18.91 -50.89
CA LYS A 169 -9.43 -18.39 -52.25
C LYS A 169 -8.43 -17.31 -52.59
N ASN A 170 -8.34 -16.28 -51.74
CA ASN A 170 -7.37 -15.21 -51.82
C ASN A 170 -7.29 -14.49 -50.46
N HIS A 171 -6.34 -13.57 -50.33
CA HIS A 171 -6.00 -12.93 -49.05
C HIS A 171 -7.00 -11.86 -48.54
N TYR A 172 -8.01 -11.51 -49.34
CA TYR A 172 -9.08 -10.59 -48.96
C TYR A 172 -10.40 -11.29 -48.59
N VAL A 173 -10.59 -12.55 -49.01
CA VAL A 173 -11.79 -13.32 -48.70
C VAL A 173 -11.69 -13.86 -47.28
N THR A 174 -12.76 -13.72 -46.50
CA THR A 174 -12.84 -14.27 -45.14
C THR A 174 -12.82 -15.79 -45.15
N VAL A 175 -12.03 -16.36 -44.25
CA VAL A 175 -11.91 -17.80 -44.02
C VAL A 175 -12.37 -18.14 -42.60
N ASP A 176 -12.85 -19.37 -42.41
CA ASP A 176 -13.17 -19.94 -41.10
C ASP A 176 -11.92 -20.65 -40.55
N ILE A 177 -11.36 -20.14 -39.45
CA ILE A 177 -10.19 -20.70 -38.75
C ILE A 177 -10.65 -21.26 -37.41
N VAL A 178 -10.13 -22.40 -36.99
CA VAL A 178 -10.51 -23.02 -35.72
C VAL A 178 -9.47 -22.71 -34.65
N CYS A 179 -9.86 -22.04 -33.57
CA CYS A 179 -9.04 -21.95 -32.37
C CYS A 179 -9.19 -23.22 -31.55
N ARG A 180 -8.07 -23.87 -31.18
CA ARG A 180 -8.11 -25.13 -30.41
C ARG A 180 -8.88 -25.00 -29.08
N ASP A 181 -8.84 -23.82 -28.46
CA ASP A 181 -9.51 -23.55 -27.17
C ASP A 181 -10.95 -23.03 -27.32
N HIS A 182 -11.23 -22.22 -28.35
CA HIS A 182 -12.47 -21.42 -28.44
C HIS A 182 -13.34 -21.73 -29.66
N GLY A 183 -12.92 -22.66 -30.51
CA GLY A 183 -13.66 -23.08 -31.69
C GLY A 183 -13.51 -22.15 -32.91
N PRO A 184 -14.41 -22.28 -33.91
CA PRO A 184 -14.29 -21.59 -35.20
C PRO A 184 -14.58 -20.08 -35.10
N PHE A 185 -13.81 -19.29 -35.85
CA PHE A 185 -14.03 -17.85 -36.01
C PHE A 185 -13.67 -17.41 -37.44
N ARG A 186 -14.21 -16.26 -37.84
CA ARG A 186 -14.02 -15.68 -39.17
C ARG A 186 -13.02 -14.54 -39.15
N CYS A 187 -12.04 -14.58 -40.05
CA CYS A 187 -11.16 -13.46 -40.32
C CYS A 187 -10.64 -13.50 -41.77
N THR A 188 -10.06 -12.39 -42.24
CA THR A 188 -9.35 -12.40 -43.53
C THR A 188 -7.88 -12.83 -43.32
N PRO A 189 -7.27 -13.57 -44.26
CA PRO A 189 -5.88 -14.00 -44.17
C PRO A 189 -4.90 -12.84 -43.89
N THR A 190 -5.07 -11.70 -44.56
CA THR A 190 -4.26 -10.49 -44.33
C THR A 190 -4.31 -9.99 -42.89
N VAL A 191 -5.49 -10.00 -42.27
CA VAL A 191 -5.69 -9.53 -40.90
C VAL A 191 -5.18 -10.56 -39.90
N HIS A 192 -5.34 -11.85 -40.19
CA HIS A 192 -4.79 -12.95 -39.39
C HIS A 192 -3.27 -12.89 -39.32
N LEU A 193 -2.61 -12.67 -40.46
CA LEU A 193 -1.15 -12.58 -40.57
C LEU A 193 -0.57 -11.31 -39.93
N LYS A 194 -1.37 -10.27 -39.72
CA LYS A 194 -1.00 -9.10 -38.89
C LYS A 194 -1.02 -9.39 -37.38
N GLY A 195 -1.30 -10.64 -36.98
CA GLY A 195 -1.36 -11.06 -35.59
C GLY A 195 -2.74 -10.91 -34.96
N LYS A 196 -3.78 -10.54 -35.72
CA LYS A 196 -5.15 -10.61 -35.21
C LYS A 196 -5.59 -12.06 -35.18
N GLY A 197 -6.21 -12.51 -34.08
CA GLY A 197 -6.62 -13.91 -33.92
C GLY A 197 -8.02 -14.02 -33.34
N CYS A 198 -8.27 -15.11 -32.62
CA CYS A 198 -9.51 -15.30 -31.87
C CYS A 198 -9.71 -14.14 -30.88
N ALA A 199 -10.87 -13.48 -30.96
CA ALA A 199 -11.21 -12.36 -30.07
C ALA A 199 -11.18 -12.76 -28.59
N THR A 200 -11.55 -14.01 -28.28
CA THR A 200 -11.52 -14.55 -26.92
C THR A 200 -10.09 -14.65 -26.38
N CYS A 201 -9.14 -15.15 -27.18
CA CYS A 201 -7.72 -15.17 -26.81
C CYS A 201 -7.17 -13.75 -26.56
N GLN A 202 -7.50 -12.79 -27.43
CA GLN A 202 -7.02 -11.41 -27.27
C GLN A 202 -7.57 -10.76 -26.00
N ASN A 203 -8.86 -11.00 -25.70
CA ASN A 203 -9.48 -10.50 -24.48
C ASN A 203 -8.92 -11.18 -23.22
N PHE A 204 -8.53 -12.46 -23.31
CA PHE A 204 -7.85 -13.16 -22.22
C PHE A 204 -6.50 -12.52 -21.90
N ASP A 205 -5.66 -12.27 -22.92
CA ASP A 205 -4.35 -11.66 -22.72
C ASP A 205 -4.46 -10.26 -22.09
N ALA A 206 -5.43 -9.46 -22.56
CA ALA A 206 -5.72 -8.14 -21.97
C ALA A 206 -6.19 -8.25 -20.51
N PHE A 207 -7.03 -9.24 -20.19
CA PHE A 207 -7.46 -9.53 -18.82
C PHE A 207 -6.26 -9.90 -17.92
N VAL A 208 -5.39 -10.81 -18.35
CA VAL A 208 -4.24 -11.26 -17.56
C VAL A 208 -3.30 -10.10 -17.24
N GLN A 209 -3.03 -9.21 -18.20
CA GLN A 209 -2.20 -8.03 -17.95
C GLN A 209 -2.83 -7.09 -16.90
N LYS A 210 -4.14 -6.86 -16.99
CA LYS A 210 -4.86 -6.03 -16.01
C LYS A 210 -4.94 -6.70 -14.63
N ALA A 211 -5.09 -8.02 -14.59
CA ALA A 211 -5.17 -8.74 -13.34
C ALA A 211 -3.78 -8.80 -12.65
N LYS A 212 -2.70 -8.96 -13.41
CA LYS A 212 -1.31 -8.88 -12.89
C LYS A 212 -0.95 -7.49 -12.35
N SER A 213 -1.44 -6.41 -12.95
CA SER A 213 -1.18 -5.07 -12.40
C SER A 213 -1.88 -4.82 -11.07
N ILE A 214 -2.96 -5.56 -10.77
CA ILE A 214 -3.72 -5.44 -9.51
C ILE A 214 -3.18 -6.41 -8.45
N HIS A 215 -2.94 -7.67 -8.83
CA HIS A 215 -2.66 -8.76 -7.90
C HIS A 215 -1.21 -9.25 -7.91
N GLY A 216 -0.37 -8.72 -8.80
CA GLY A 216 0.98 -9.24 -9.04
C GLY A 216 0.95 -10.68 -9.56
N ASP A 217 1.86 -11.51 -9.07
CA ASP A 217 2.00 -12.92 -9.48
C ASP A 217 1.24 -13.92 -8.58
N LYS A 218 0.28 -13.44 -7.76
CA LYS A 218 -0.47 -14.28 -6.82
C LYS A 218 -1.39 -15.31 -7.47
N PHE A 219 -1.84 -15.05 -8.70
CA PHE A 219 -2.81 -15.89 -9.40
C PHE A 219 -2.28 -16.39 -10.74
N GLN A 220 -2.68 -17.60 -11.12
CA GLN A 220 -2.53 -18.15 -12.46
C GLN A 220 -3.91 -18.29 -13.10
N TYR A 221 -3.97 -18.09 -14.41
CA TYR A 221 -5.22 -18.01 -15.17
C TYR A 221 -5.24 -19.13 -16.21
N ASP A 222 -6.30 -19.93 -16.19
CA ASP A 222 -6.47 -21.00 -17.15
C ASP A 222 -7.16 -20.47 -18.41
N LYS A 223 -6.40 -20.38 -19.50
CA LYS A 223 -6.86 -19.89 -20.80
C LYS A 223 -8.01 -20.70 -21.37
N SER A 224 -8.02 -22.02 -21.16
CA SER A 224 -9.03 -22.92 -21.72
C SER A 224 -10.44 -22.68 -21.15
N THR A 225 -10.52 -22.15 -19.93
CA THR A 225 -11.81 -21.87 -19.26
C THR A 225 -12.31 -20.44 -19.48
N TYR A 226 -11.58 -19.63 -20.23
CA TYR A 226 -11.96 -18.24 -20.49
C TYR A 226 -12.86 -18.13 -21.72
N ILE A 227 -14.13 -17.83 -21.50
CA ILE A 227 -15.10 -17.65 -22.60
C ILE A 227 -15.30 -16.16 -22.91
N ARG A 228 -15.54 -15.35 -21.87
CA ARG A 228 -15.79 -13.90 -21.96
C ARG A 228 -15.70 -13.27 -20.59
N SER A 229 -15.46 -11.96 -20.54
CA SER A 229 -15.14 -11.24 -19.30
C SER A 229 -16.20 -11.31 -18.19
N LYS A 230 -17.47 -11.56 -18.55
CA LYS A 230 -18.60 -11.68 -17.61
C LYS A 230 -18.98 -13.12 -17.25
N THR A 231 -18.30 -14.12 -17.81
CA THR A 231 -18.53 -15.54 -17.49
C THR A 231 -17.48 -15.99 -16.50
N LYS A 232 -17.88 -16.78 -15.50
CA LYS A 232 -16.93 -17.34 -14.52
C LYS A 232 -15.88 -18.18 -15.25
N MET A 233 -14.63 -17.99 -14.88
CA MET A 233 -13.49 -18.79 -15.32
C MET A 233 -12.80 -19.42 -14.11
N ARG A 234 -11.95 -20.41 -14.37
CA ARG A 234 -11.12 -21.04 -13.35
C ARG A 234 -9.83 -20.23 -13.13
N ILE A 235 -9.58 -19.85 -11.88
CA ILE A 235 -8.39 -19.11 -11.46
C ILE A 235 -7.70 -19.93 -10.37
N LEU A 236 -6.38 -20.05 -10.45
CA LEU A 236 -5.56 -20.73 -9.46
C LEU A 236 -4.86 -19.70 -8.56
N CYS A 237 -5.18 -19.70 -7.28
CA CYS A 237 -4.39 -19.01 -6.27
C CYS A 237 -3.19 -19.87 -5.89
N ARG A 238 -1.99 -19.30 -5.89
CA ARG A 238 -0.77 -20.06 -5.52
C ARG A 238 -0.78 -20.58 -4.08
N GLU A 239 -1.50 -19.92 -3.19
CA GLU A 239 -1.55 -20.27 -1.76
C GLU A 239 -2.78 -21.10 -1.41
N HIS A 240 -3.93 -20.82 -2.02
CA HIS A 240 -5.22 -21.40 -1.60
C HIS A 240 -5.90 -22.27 -2.66
N GLY A 241 -5.24 -22.52 -3.79
CA GLY A 241 -5.73 -23.43 -4.82
C GLY A 241 -6.77 -22.83 -5.78
N GLU A 242 -7.50 -23.70 -6.47
CA GLU A 242 -8.41 -23.34 -7.56
C GLU A 242 -9.73 -22.76 -7.06
N PHE A 243 -10.24 -21.75 -7.76
CA PHE A 243 -11.56 -21.16 -7.52
C PHE A 243 -12.16 -20.59 -8.80
N TRP A 244 -13.46 -20.33 -8.77
CA TRP A 244 -14.21 -19.81 -9.92
C TRP A 244 -14.62 -18.35 -9.70
N GLN A 245 -14.25 -17.47 -10.63
CA GLN A 245 -14.58 -16.05 -10.53
C GLN A 245 -14.77 -15.41 -11.90
N ILE A 246 -15.50 -14.29 -11.93
CA ILE A 246 -15.72 -13.50 -13.13
C ILE A 246 -14.47 -12.64 -13.41
N PRO A 247 -13.84 -12.75 -14.60
CA PRO A 247 -12.63 -12.00 -14.95
C PRO A 247 -12.78 -10.48 -14.81
N ALA A 248 -13.94 -9.93 -15.20
CA ALA A 248 -14.21 -8.49 -15.12
C ALA A 248 -14.24 -7.98 -13.66
N ASP A 249 -14.75 -8.80 -12.73
CA ASP A 249 -14.71 -8.47 -11.31
C ASP A 249 -13.31 -8.66 -10.74
N HIS A 250 -12.64 -9.76 -11.08
CA HIS A 250 -11.28 -10.03 -10.63
C HIS A 250 -10.29 -8.91 -11.02
N ALA A 251 -10.47 -8.33 -12.21
CA ALA A 251 -9.66 -7.23 -12.72
C ALA A 251 -10.21 -5.82 -12.38
N ARG A 252 -11.04 -5.68 -11.34
CA ARG A 252 -11.55 -4.40 -10.81
C ARG A 252 -10.95 -4.10 -9.45
N VAL A 253 -10.56 -2.84 -9.23
CA VAL A 253 -10.15 -2.32 -7.91
C VAL A 253 -11.37 -1.71 -7.21
N THR A 254 -11.60 -2.06 -5.95
CA THR A 254 -12.62 -1.46 -5.10
C THR A 254 -11.97 -0.70 -3.93
N ARG A 255 -12.77 0.04 -3.13
CA ARG A 255 -12.28 0.66 -1.88
C ARG A 255 -11.65 -0.32 -0.88
N LYS A 256 -11.92 -1.63 -1.03
CA LYS A 256 -11.37 -2.72 -0.20
C LYS A 256 -10.27 -3.52 -0.92
N GLY A 257 -9.73 -3.00 -2.03
CA GLY A 257 -8.77 -3.70 -2.89
C GLY A 257 -9.41 -4.47 -4.05
N GLY A 258 -8.62 -5.31 -4.72
CA GLY A 258 -9.08 -6.21 -5.79
C GLY A 258 -9.94 -7.38 -5.26
N PHE A 259 -10.63 -8.09 -6.15
CA PHE A 259 -11.36 -9.31 -5.76
C PHE A 259 -10.39 -10.49 -5.69
N TYR A 260 -10.15 -10.99 -4.49
CA TYR A 260 -9.26 -12.13 -4.23
C TYR A 260 -10.03 -13.47 -4.21
N CYS A 261 -9.31 -14.59 -4.04
CA CYS A 261 -9.92 -15.87 -3.69
C CYS A 261 -10.60 -15.77 -2.29
N PRO A 262 -11.52 -16.70 -1.95
CA PRO A 262 -12.24 -16.65 -0.67
C PRO A 262 -11.33 -16.53 0.56
N SER A 263 -10.20 -17.26 0.56
CA SER A 263 -9.23 -17.26 1.66
C SER A 263 -8.42 -15.96 1.74
N CYS A 264 -7.81 -15.49 0.65
CA CYS A 264 -7.15 -14.19 0.60
C CYS A 264 -8.10 -13.01 0.92
N SER A 265 -9.39 -13.14 0.59
CA SER A 265 -10.38 -12.11 0.94
C SER A 265 -10.66 -12.07 2.45
N LEU A 266 -10.61 -13.21 3.13
CA LEU A 266 -10.69 -13.28 4.59
C LEU A 266 -9.43 -12.72 5.25
N GLU A 267 -8.25 -13.00 4.70
CA GLU A 267 -6.97 -12.46 5.18
C GLU A 267 -6.93 -10.93 5.04
N ASN A 268 -7.34 -10.36 3.91
CA ASN A 268 -7.42 -8.91 3.70
C ASN A 268 -8.53 -8.21 4.52
N LYS A 269 -9.45 -8.96 5.15
CA LYS A 269 -10.42 -8.39 6.09
C LYS A 269 -9.87 -8.27 7.52
N ARG A 270 -8.74 -8.90 7.84
CA ARG A 270 -8.11 -8.81 9.16
C ARG A 270 -7.32 -7.50 9.24
N LEU A 271 -7.63 -6.65 10.22
CA LEU A 271 -6.76 -5.53 10.54
C LEU A 271 -5.39 -6.06 10.99
N THR A 272 -4.33 -5.47 10.46
CA THR A 272 -2.96 -5.75 10.88
C THR A 272 -2.70 -5.19 12.27
N ILE A 273 -1.67 -5.72 12.96
CA ILE A 273 -1.22 -5.20 14.26
C ILE A 273 -0.91 -3.70 14.17
N ASP A 274 -0.29 -3.25 13.08
CA ASP A 274 0.10 -1.86 12.92
C ASP A 274 -1.09 -0.93 12.69
N GLU A 275 -2.11 -1.37 11.94
CA GLU A 275 -3.37 -0.62 11.81
C GLU A 275 -4.11 -0.51 13.14
N VAL A 276 -4.08 -1.55 13.98
CA VAL A 276 -4.65 -1.49 15.34
C VAL A 276 -3.90 -0.48 16.20
N LYS A 277 -2.56 -0.43 16.13
CA LYS A 277 -1.74 0.57 16.84
C LYS A 277 -2.07 1.99 16.40
N GLU A 278 -2.12 2.23 15.10
CA GLU A 278 -2.39 3.57 14.55
C GLU A 278 -3.78 4.07 14.95
N ARG A 279 -4.81 3.22 14.78
CA ARG A 279 -6.17 3.58 15.18
C ARG A 279 -6.30 3.76 16.70
N SER A 280 -5.62 2.92 17.49
CA SER A 280 -5.58 3.11 18.94
C SER A 280 -4.95 4.45 19.31
N ARG A 281 -3.87 4.88 18.65
CA ARG A 281 -3.28 6.21 18.86
C ARG A 281 -4.22 7.35 18.49
N ASN A 282 -5.01 7.20 17.43
CA ASN A 282 -5.98 8.22 17.02
C ASN A 282 -7.12 8.39 18.04
N ILE A 283 -7.49 7.32 18.74
CA ILE A 283 -8.61 7.34 19.70
C ILE A 283 -8.11 7.69 21.11
N HIS A 284 -6.99 7.08 21.52
CA HIS A 284 -6.51 7.09 22.90
C HIS A 284 -5.18 7.85 23.08
N GLY A 285 -4.63 8.44 22.02
CA GLY A 285 -3.33 9.10 22.05
C GLY A 285 -2.20 8.14 22.43
N LEU A 286 -1.31 8.60 23.31
CA LEU A 286 -0.16 7.83 23.81
C LEU A 286 -0.46 7.06 25.10
N ALA A 287 -1.73 6.75 25.40
CA ALA A 287 -2.10 6.11 26.65
C ALA A 287 -1.70 4.63 26.76
N TYR A 288 -1.41 3.96 25.63
CA TYR A 288 -1.18 2.52 25.57
C TYR A 288 0.11 2.15 24.83
N LYS A 289 0.79 1.09 25.32
CA LYS A 289 1.87 0.39 24.62
C LYS A 289 1.39 -0.97 24.12
N PHE A 290 2.07 -1.48 23.10
CA PHE A 290 1.66 -2.66 22.33
C PHE A 290 2.73 -3.75 22.33
N ASP A 291 3.62 -3.75 23.33
CA ASP A 291 4.80 -4.62 23.39
C ASP A 291 4.45 -6.11 23.43
N LYS A 292 3.25 -6.45 23.91
CA LYS A 292 2.70 -7.83 23.93
C LYS A 292 1.40 -7.98 23.12
N LEU A 293 1.15 -7.08 22.17
CA LEU A 293 -0.08 -7.13 21.37
C LEU A 293 -0.03 -8.31 20.39
N VAL A 294 -0.91 -9.28 20.60
CA VAL A 294 -1.15 -10.40 19.69
C VAL A 294 -2.63 -10.36 19.30
N LEU A 295 -2.90 -10.42 17.99
CA LEU A 295 -4.27 -10.49 17.46
C LEU A 295 -4.65 -11.95 17.20
N GLY A 296 -5.86 -12.33 17.60
CA GLY A 296 -6.43 -13.64 17.30
C GLY A 296 -6.82 -13.80 15.82
N LYS A 297 -7.49 -14.92 15.49
CA LYS A 297 -7.99 -15.18 14.12
C LYS A 297 -9.07 -14.17 13.70
N SER A 298 -9.68 -13.50 14.66
CA SER A 298 -10.69 -12.45 14.53
C SER A 298 -10.42 -11.30 15.51
N LEU A 299 -10.97 -10.12 15.22
CA LEU A 299 -10.90 -8.95 16.12
C LEU A 299 -11.87 -9.05 17.30
N GLU A 300 -12.66 -10.12 17.34
CA GLU A 300 -13.57 -10.48 18.44
C GLU A 300 -12.87 -11.29 19.54
N GLU A 301 -11.66 -11.77 19.27
CA GLU A 301 -10.81 -12.45 20.26
C GLU A 301 -10.11 -11.42 21.16
N GLU A 302 -9.79 -11.87 22.37
CA GLU A 302 -9.07 -11.08 23.36
C GLU A 302 -7.64 -10.75 22.91
N ALA A 303 -7.23 -9.49 23.10
CA ALA A 303 -5.88 -9.02 22.83
C ALA A 303 -5.30 -8.31 24.06
N ILE A 304 -3.98 -8.39 24.23
CA ILE A 304 -3.27 -7.83 25.38
C ILE A 304 -2.78 -6.42 25.07
N PHE A 305 -3.16 -5.46 25.91
CA PHE A 305 -2.73 -4.06 25.86
C PHE A 305 -1.98 -3.68 27.13
N TYR A 306 -1.02 -2.76 27.04
CA TYR A 306 -0.35 -2.20 28.20
C TYR A 306 -0.81 -0.76 28.43
N CYS A 307 -1.38 -0.46 29.59
CA CYS A 307 -1.78 0.89 29.93
C CYS A 307 -0.62 1.63 30.62
N ILE A 308 -0.18 2.76 30.05
CA ILE A 308 0.90 3.58 30.63
C ILE A 308 0.45 4.22 31.95
N LYS A 309 -0.82 4.64 32.05
CA LYS A 309 -1.35 5.33 33.23
C LYS A 309 -1.32 4.48 34.51
N CYS A 310 -1.60 3.19 34.42
CA CYS A 310 -1.55 2.28 35.58
C CYS A 310 -0.41 1.26 35.54
N ALA A 311 0.47 1.33 34.53
CA ALA A 311 1.62 0.45 34.35
C ALA A 311 1.27 -1.06 34.40
N LYS A 312 0.14 -1.47 33.82
CA LYS A 312 -0.33 -2.87 33.84
C LYS A 312 -0.79 -3.34 32.46
N TYR A 313 -0.66 -4.65 32.24
CA TYR A 313 -1.23 -5.35 31.09
C TYR A 313 -2.69 -5.72 31.36
N PHE A 314 -3.57 -5.53 30.40
CA PHE A 314 -4.97 -5.93 30.49
C PHE A 314 -5.42 -6.56 29.17
N SER A 315 -6.45 -7.42 29.26
CA SER A 315 -7.07 -8.07 28.11
C SER A 315 -8.30 -7.28 27.66
N GLN A 316 -8.42 -7.05 26.35
CA GLN A 316 -9.61 -6.46 25.75
C GLN A 316 -9.75 -6.89 24.29
N LYS A 317 -10.97 -7.01 23.79
CA LYS A 317 -11.22 -7.17 22.36
C LYS A 317 -10.77 -5.94 21.54
N PRO A 318 -9.98 -6.10 20.46
CA PRO A 318 -9.62 -5.00 19.57
C PRO A 318 -10.81 -4.21 19.04
N VAL A 319 -11.93 -4.86 18.69
CA VAL A 319 -13.15 -4.16 18.24
C VAL A 319 -13.70 -3.17 19.26
N ASN A 320 -13.61 -3.48 20.55
CA ASN A 320 -14.12 -2.61 21.62
C ASN A 320 -13.10 -1.51 21.95
N HIS A 321 -11.82 -1.86 21.96
CA HIS A 321 -10.73 -0.90 22.12
C HIS A 321 -10.79 0.22 21.08
N LEU A 322 -10.99 -0.16 19.81
CA LEU A 322 -11.10 0.76 18.66
C LEU A 322 -12.46 1.47 18.58
N LYS A 323 -13.41 1.17 19.46
CA LYS A 323 -14.65 1.95 19.66
C LYS A 323 -14.51 2.97 20.79
N GLY A 324 -13.34 3.06 21.44
CA GLY A 324 -13.09 4.00 22.54
C GLY A 324 -13.13 3.39 23.93
N SER A 325 -13.28 2.07 24.07
CA SER A 325 -13.15 1.42 25.39
C SER A 325 -11.69 1.47 25.87
N GLY A 326 -11.47 1.99 27.07
CA GLY A 326 -10.15 2.10 27.69
C GLY A 326 -9.80 0.96 28.65
N CYS A 327 -8.70 1.12 29.39
CA CYS A 327 -8.32 0.23 30.49
C CYS A 327 -9.34 0.32 31.63
N SER A 328 -9.95 -0.80 31.98
CA SER A 328 -10.95 -0.92 33.04
C SER A 328 -10.47 -0.42 34.41
N TRP A 329 -9.17 -0.56 34.71
CA TRP A 329 -8.57 -0.06 35.96
C TRP A 329 -8.32 1.45 35.97
N CYS A 330 -8.32 2.09 34.80
CA CYS A 330 -8.12 3.54 34.65
C CYS A 330 -9.41 4.31 34.36
N CYS A 331 -10.52 3.58 34.16
CA CYS A 331 -11.88 4.08 34.09
C CYS A 331 -12.47 4.42 35.47
N GLU A 332 -11.74 4.15 36.56
CA GLU A 332 -12.04 4.64 37.91
C GLU A 332 -11.91 6.17 37.95
N SER A 333 -12.92 6.88 38.48
CA SER A 333 -12.86 8.34 38.61
C SER A 333 -11.70 8.75 39.53
N LYS A 334 -11.21 10.00 39.40
CA LYS A 334 -10.16 10.53 40.29
C LYS A 334 -10.57 10.38 41.77
N HIS A 335 -11.86 10.47 42.06
CA HIS A 335 -12.44 10.39 43.38
C HIS A 335 -12.56 8.95 43.89
N GLU A 336 -13.06 8.01 43.08
CA GLU A 336 -13.06 6.58 43.44
C GLU A 336 -11.64 6.08 43.73
N LYS A 337 -10.64 6.52 42.94
CA LYS A 337 -9.23 6.19 43.20
C LYS A 337 -8.73 6.75 44.53
N LYS A 338 -9.16 7.97 44.90
CA LYS A 338 -8.81 8.61 46.18
C LYS A 338 -9.40 7.80 47.35
N ILE A 339 -10.68 7.42 47.25
CA ILE A 339 -11.39 6.60 48.25
C ILE A 339 -10.72 5.22 48.38
N ARG A 340 -10.46 4.52 47.28
CA ARG A 340 -9.78 3.22 47.27
C ARG A 340 -8.43 3.29 47.97
N ASN A 341 -7.57 4.22 47.58
CA ASN A 341 -6.23 4.37 48.15
C ASN A 341 -6.29 4.64 49.65
N TRP A 342 -7.24 5.45 50.10
CA TRP A 342 -7.44 5.75 51.51
C TRP A 342 -7.94 4.52 52.28
N LEU A 343 -8.94 3.80 51.77
CA LEU A 343 -9.44 2.56 52.37
C LEU A 343 -8.33 1.51 52.53
N GLN A 344 -7.46 1.36 51.52
CA GLN A 344 -6.30 0.46 51.57
C GLN A 344 -5.25 0.91 52.58
N THR A 345 -4.99 2.22 52.66
CA THR A 345 -4.01 2.79 53.60
C THR A 345 -4.45 2.58 55.06
N MET A 346 -5.76 2.61 55.30
CA MET A 346 -6.38 2.39 56.61
C MET A 346 -6.71 0.91 56.89
N ASP A 347 -6.31 0.00 55.99
CA ASP A 347 -6.51 -1.45 56.11
C ASP A 347 -7.99 -1.90 56.25
N TYR A 348 -8.91 -1.15 55.64
CA TYR A 348 -10.32 -1.55 55.59
C TYR A 348 -10.55 -2.62 54.52
N GLN A 349 -11.37 -3.63 54.84
CA GLN A 349 -11.86 -4.59 53.85
C GLN A 349 -13.03 -3.99 53.05
N PHE A 350 -12.95 -4.05 51.72
CA PHE A 350 -13.99 -3.53 50.84
C PHE A 350 -14.06 -4.27 49.50
N GLU A 351 -15.23 -4.27 48.89
CA GLU A 351 -15.46 -4.73 47.53
C GLU A 351 -15.76 -3.54 46.60
N SER A 352 -15.04 -3.43 45.49
CA SER A 352 -15.33 -2.41 44.48
C SER A 352 -16.28 -2.92 43.41
N GLN A 353 -17.12 -2.02 42.88
CA GLN A 353 -18.08 -2.35 41.82
C GLN A 353 -19.00 -3.52 42.22
N LYS A 354 -19.37 -3.59 43.52
CA LYS A 354 -20.15 -4.68 44.13
C LYS A 354 -21.50 -4.81 43.42
N ARG A 355 -21.89 -6.06 43.14
CA ARG A 355 -23.22 -6.41 42.63
C ARG A 355 -23.94 -7.26 43.66
N PHE A 356 -25.10 -6.80 44.11
CA PHE A 356 -25.99 -7.61 44.91
C PHE A 356 -26.91 -8.43 43.97
N PRO A 357 -27.20 -9.71 44.29
CA PRO A 357 -28.07 -10.54 43.46
C PRO A 357 -29.44 -9.90 43.17
N ASP A 358 -29.98 -9.21 44.17
CA ASP A 358 -31.34 -8.66 44.19
C ASP A 358 -31.40 -7.17 43.80
N LEU A 359 -30.26 -6.48 43.70
CA LEU A 359 -30.20 -5.08 43.27
C LEU A 359 -30.27 -4.99 41.75
N ARG A 360 -31.48 -4.75 41.23
CA ARG A 360 -31.78 -4.74 39.79
C ARG A 360 -32.76 -3.64 39.41
N TYR A 361 -32.61 -3.14 38.18
CA TYR A 361 -33.63 -2.35 37.49
C TYR A 361 -34.05 -3.12 36.22
N GLU A 362 -33.42 -2.86 35.08
CA GLU A 362 -33.51 -3.72 33.88
C GLU A 362 -32.41 -4.79 33.85
N LYS A 363 -31.26 -4.48 34.47
CA LYS A 363 -30.10 -5.35 34.63
C LYS A 363 -29.61 -5.24 36.08
N SER A 364 -28.73 -6.17 36.49
CA SER A 364 -28.01 -6.04 37.76
C SER A 364 -27.28 -4.71 37.81
N LEU A 365 -27.52 -3.95 38.88
CA LEU A 365 -26.81 -2.70 39.14
C LEU A 365 -25.55 -2.98 39.96
N ARG A 366 -24.63 -2.03 39.95
CA ARG A 366 -23.36 -2.09 40.66
C ARG A 366 -23.19 -0.85 41.52
N CYS A 367 -22.50 -1.01 42.64
CA CYS A 367 -22.16 0.07 43.57
C CYS A 367 -20.66 0.29 43.61
N ASP A 368 -20.19 1.54 43.75
CA ASP A 368 -18.76 1.83 43.61
C ASP A 368 -17.92 1.14 44.69
N PHE A 369 -18.31 1.22 45.96
CA PHE A 369 -17.69 0.48 47.06
C PHE A 369 -18.72 -0.10 48.04
N TYR A 370 -18.41 -1.28 48.60
CA TYR A 370 -19.14 -1.90 49.70
C TYR A 370 -18.18 -2.29 50.82
N LEU A 371 -18.45 -1.85 52.05
CA LEU A 371 -17.71 -2.18 53.26
C LEU A 371 -18.60 -3.03 54.15
N GLU A 372 -18.38 -4.35 54.14
CA GLU A 372 -19.21 -5.33 54.85
C GLU A 372 -19.25 -5.07 56.36
N GLN A 373 -18.10 -4.75 56.96
CA GLN A 373 -17.96 -4.48 58.40
C GLN A 373 -18.78 -3.28 58.91
N PHE A 374 -19.21 -2.38 58.02
CA PHE A 374 -20.06 -1.23 58.36
C PHE A 374 -21.43 -1.31 57.69
N ASN A 375 -21.70 -2.42 56.98
CA ASN A 375 -22.82 -2.57 56.06
C ASN A 375 -23.08 -1.30 55.24
N LEU A 376 -22.02 -0.77 54.62
CA LEU A 376 -22.00 0.57 54.01
C LEU A 376 -21.72 0.49 52.51
N ILE A 377 -22.57 1.12 51.72
CA ILE A 377 -22.36 1.40 50.30
C ILE A 377 -21.88 2.85 50.13
N ILE A 378 -20.86 3.04 49.30
CA ILE A 378 -20.35 4.36 48.92
C ILE A 378 -20.51 4.50 47.40
N GLU A 379 -21.13 5.59 46.95
CA GLU A 379 -21.33 5.95 45.54
C GLU A 379 -20.78 7.36 45.29
N PHE A 380 -20.10 7.54 44.15
CA PHE A 380 -19.65 8.84 43.70
C PHE A 380 -20.38 9.25 42.41
N ASP A 381 -21.27 10.23 42.55
CA ASP A 381 -22.15 10.69 41.48
C ASP A 381 -21.49 11.81 40.66
N GLY A 382 -21.25 11.53 39.39
CA GLY A 382 -20.75 12.51 38.42
C GLY A 382 -21.84 13.44 37.88
N ILE A 383 -21.45 14.37 37.00
CA ILE A 383 -22.34 15.40 36.42
C ILE A 383 -23.60 14.82 35.76
N GLN A 384 -23.48 13.61 35.19
CA GLN A 384 -24.57 12.88 34.54
C GLN A 384 -25.73 12.46 35.47
N HIS A 385 -25.54 12.53 36.79
CA HIS A 385 -26.62 12.32 37.77
C HIS A 385 -27.45 13.57 38.00
N PHE A 386 -26.94 14.74 37.60
CA PHE A 386 -27.55 16.05 37.87
C PHE A 386 -28.07 16.73 36.60
N GLU A 387 -27.43 16.52 35.45
CA GLU A 387 -27.83 17.10 34.17
C GLU A 387 -27.66 16.15 32.97
N PRO A 388 -28.47 16.32 31.91
CA PRO A 388 -28.32 15.54 30.69
C PRO A 388 -27.05 15.93 29.93
N VAL A 389 -26.26 14.93 29.55
CA VAL A 389 -25.02 15.10 28.80
C VAL A 389 -25.20 14.48 27.40
N GLU A 390 -25.23 15.33 26.36
CA GLU A 390 -25.44 14.89 24.96
C GLU A 390 -24.45 13.81 24.52
N ALA A 391 -23.18 13.93 24.93
CA ALA A 391 -22.14 12.95 24.60
C ALA A 391 -22.46 11.53 25.14
N TRP A 392 -23.31 11.43 26.17
CA TRP A 392 -23.63 10.20 26.91
C TRP A 392 -25.11 9.81 26.84
N GLY A 393 -25.81 10.20 25.76
CA GLY A 393 -27.19 9.76 25.50
C GLY A 393 -28.27 10.79 25.86
N GLY A 394 -27.88 12.02 26.18
CA GLY A 394 -28.80 13.15 26.33
C GLY A 394 -29.87 12.93 27.41
N PHE A 395 -31.07 13.44 27.15
CA PHE A 395 -32.16 13.45 28.14
C PHE A 395 -32.71 12.07 28.49
N GLU A 396 -32.74 11.12 27.56
CA GLU A 396 -33.27 9.78 27.81
C GLU A 396 -32.39 8.99 28.78
N GLU A 397 -31.07 9.03 28.62
CA GLU A 397 -30.17 8.34 29.55
C GLU A 397 -30.15 9.02 30.92
N PHE A 398 -30.32 10.34 30.98
CA PHE A 398 -30.47 11.07 32.25
C PHE A 398 -31.67 10.58 33.07
N LEU A 399 -32.85 10.40 32.45
CA LEU A 399 -34.02 9.83 33.12
C LEU A 399 -33.78 8.40 33.63
N ARG A 400 -33.03 7.60 32.86
CA ARG A 400 -32.65 6.24 33.26
C ARG A 400 -31.66 6.23 34.43
N VAL A 401 -30.70 7.16 34.45
CA VAL A 401 -29.76 7.32 35.58
C VAL A 401 -30.53 7.65 36.85
N GLN A 402 -31.47 8.61 36.81
CA GLN A 402 -32.32 8.93 37.97
C GLN A 402 -33.17 7.74 38.44
N ALA A 403 -33.69 6.93 37.53
CA ALA A 403 -34.45 5.73 37.89
C ALA A 403 -33.56 4.66 38.57
N ARG A 404 -32.34 4.46 38.08
CA ARG A 404 -31.36 3.53 38.69
C ARG A 404 -30.91 4.01 40.06
N ASP A 405 -30.72 5.31 40.22
CA ASP A 405 -30.35 5.93 41.49
C ASP A 405 -31.43 5.72 42.54
N ARG A 406 -32.70 5.97 42.20
CA ARG A 406 -33.83 5.67 43.10
C ARG A 406 -33.87 4.19 43.49
N ALA A 407 -33.67 3.28 42.53
CA ALA A 407 -33.64 1.85 42.82
C ALA A 407 -32.51 1.45 43.79
N LYS A 408 -31.37 2.14 43.75
CA LYS A 408 -30.27 1.94 44.72
C LYS A 408 -30.64 2.49 46.10
N ASP A 409 -31.19 3.70 46.15
CA ASP A 409 -31.59 4.34 47.41
C ASP A 409 -32.69 3.52 48.13
N ASP A 410 -33.71 3.08 47.39
CA ASP A 410 -34.80 2.23 47.89
C ASP A 410 -34.25 0.89 48.39
N TYR A 411 -33.33 0.27 47.64
CA TYR A 411 -32.71 -1.00 48.05
C TYR A 411 -31.90 -0.86 49.34
N CYS A 412 -31.13 0.23 49.49
CA CYS A 412 -30.38 0.49 50.72
C CYS A 412 -31.34 0.68 51.91
N THR A 413 -32.48 1.32 51.68
CA THR A 413 -33.52 1.51 52.71
C THR A 413 -34.15 0.17 53.10
N GLU A 414 -34.63 -0.61 52.13
CA GLU A 414 -35.30 -1.90 52.34
C GLU A 414 -34.39 -2.92 53.02
N LYS A 415 -33.14 -3.04 52.56
CA LYS A 415 -32.15 -3.98 53.10
C LYS A 415 -31.41 -3.47 54.32
N ARG A 416 -31.75 -2.28 54.81
CA ARG A 416 -31.14 -1.62 55.97
C ARG A 416 -29.60 -1.50 55.85
N ILE A 417 -29.15 -1.06 54.68
CA ILE A 417 -27.74 -0.83 54.33
C ILE A 417 -27.45 0.67 54.44
N ASN A 418 -26.37 1.04 55.11
CA ASN A 418 -25.91 2.42 55.20
C ASN A 418 -25.47 2.91 53.81
N LEU A 419 -25.74 4.18 53.50
CA LEU A 419 -25.49 4.73 52.17
C LEU A 419 -24.77 6.08 52.27
N LEU A 420 -23.66 6.20 51.55
CA LEU A 420 -22.96 7.45 51.32
C LEU A 420 -22.98 7.80 49.84
N ARG A 421 -23.66 8.91 49.48
CA ARG A 421 -23.61 9.47 48.13
C ARG A 421 -22.89 10.80 48.14
N MET A 422 -21.87 10.94 47.30
CA MET A 422 -21.03 12.13 47.21
C MET A 422 -20.97 12.64 45.79
N LYS A 423 -20.73 13.94 45.62
CA LYS A 423 -20.58 14.59 44.32
C LYS A 423 -19.30 15.42 44.24
N ASP A 424 -19.01 15.92 43.05
CA ASP A 424 -17.84 16.78 42.82
C ASP A 424 -17.87 18.05 43.69
N GLY A 425 -16.68 18.47 44.15
CA GLY A 425 -16.51 19.61 45.07
C GLY A 425 -16.61 19.29 46.57
N GLN A 426 -16.88 18.03 46.96
CA GLN A 426 -16.86 17.59 48.36
C GLN A 426 -15.53 16.91 48.72
N ASP A 427 -15.08 17.00 49.98
CA ASP A 427 -13.95 16.18 50.43
C ASP A 427 -14.42 14.74 50.68
N VAL A 428 -14.22 13.91 49.67
CA VAL A 428 -14.64 12.51 49.67
C VAL A 428 -14.00 11.66 50.77
N ILE A 429 -12.84 12.06 51.31
CA ILE A 429 -12.20 11.30 52.40
C ILE A 429 -12.86 11.66 53.73
N GLN A 430 -13.03 12.96 53.99
CA GLN A 430 -13.70 13.41 55.20
C GLN A 430 -15.13 12.87 55.27
N GLY A 431 -15.88 12.90 54.17
CA GLY A 431 -17.25 12.37 54.14
C GLY A 431 -17.33 10.86 54.46
N VAL A 432 -16.36 10.07 54.01
CA VAL A 432 -16.29 8.63 54.36
C VAL A 432 -15.93 8.45 55.83
N GLN A 433 -15.00 9.24 56.36
CA GLN A 433 -14.62 9.22 57.77
C GLN A 433 -15.79 9.58 58.68
N ASP A 434 -16.44 10.70 58.42
CA ASP A 434 -17.56 11.22 59.21
C ASP A 434 -18.68 10.18 59.31
N LEU A 435 -19.04 9.54 58.19
CA LEU A 435 -20.10 8.52 58.22
C LEU A 435 -19.68 7.27 58.98
N ILE A 436 -18.44 6.80 58.82
CA ILE A 436 -17.95 5.65 59.57
C ILE A 436 -17.97 5.94 61.08
N GLU A 437 -17.57 7.15 61.49
CA GLU A 437 -17.63 7.57 62.89
C GLU A 437 -19.07 7.63 63.41
N LEU A 438 -20.00 8.20 62.62
CA LEU A 438 -21.42 8.21 62.95
C LEU A 438 -22.00 6.80 63.08
N ILE A 439 -21.66 5.88 62.17
CA ILE A 439 -22.10 4.47 62.24
C ILE A 439 -21.57 3.81 63.52
N LYS A 440 -20.30 4.05 63.88
CA LYS A 440 -19.70 3.51 65.11
C LYS A 440 -20.35 4.07 66.38
N ALA A 441 -20.77 5.34 66.36
CA ALA A 441 -21.43 6.00 67.49
C ALA A 441 -22.95 5.73 67.58
N ASN A 442 -23.54 5.09 66.57
CA ASN A 442 -24.98 4.91 66.48
C ASN A 442 -25.46 3.70 67.30
N GLU A 443 -25.82 3.95 68.56
CA GLU A 443 -26.35 2.94 69.49
C GLU A 443 -27.79 2.50 69.17
N THR A 444 -28.51 3.26 68.34
CA THR A 444 -29.95 3.07 68.07
C THR A 444 -30.25 2.04 66.97
N GLY A 445 -29.24 1.59 66.21
CA GLY A 445 -29.41 0.63 65.11
C GLY A 445 -30.19 1.16 63.90
N HIS A 446 -30.42 2.47 63.83
CA HIS A 446 -30.98 3.15 62.65
C HIS A 446 -29.97 3.16 61.50
N VAL A 447 -30.46 3.08 60.28
CA VAL A 447 -29.62 3.10 59.08
C VAL A 447 -29.32 4.54 58.72
N LEU A 448 -28.06 4.84 58.41
CA LEU A 448 -27.60 6.19 58.10
C LEU A 448 -27.39 6.35 56.61
N HIS A 449 -28.16 7.25 56.01
CA HIS A 449 -28.06 7.63 54.61
C HIS A 449 -27.60 9.08 54.52
N MET A 450 -26.36 9.29 54.09
CA MET A 450 -25.80 10.62 53.89
C MET A 450 -25.68 10.89 52.39
N ILE A 451 -26.54 11.79 51.89
CA ILE A 451 -26.65 12.11 50.47
C ILE A 451 -26.22 13.57 50.28
N TYR A 452 -25.11 13.76 49.56
CA TYR A 452 -24.53 15.08 49.26
C TYR A 452 -24.33 15.98 50.48
N GLY A 453 -23.88 15.39 51.60
CA GLY A 453 -23.59 16.10 52.85
C GLY A 453 -24.81 16.37 53.75
N LYS A 454 -25.98 15.81 53.42
CA LYS A 454 -27.19 15.89 54.26
C LYS A 454 -27.56 14.49 54.74
N LEU A 455 -27.86 14.36 56.03
CA LEU A 455 -28.45 13.14 56.56
C LEU A 455 -29.91 13.08 56.06
N ALA A 456 -30.22 12.05 55.30
CA ALA A 456 -31.57 11.78 54.86
C ALA A 456 -32.37 11.20 56.03
N THR A 457 -33.44 11.88 56.41
CA THR A 457 -34.41 11.39 57.38
C THR A 457 -35.44 10.53 56.64
N PHE A 458 -35.51 9.25 56.98
CA PHE A 458 -36.50 8.31 56.46
C PHE A 458 -37.51 7.91 57.52
#